data_AF-A0A2V3ZIJ6-F1
#
_entry.id   AF-A0A2V3ZIJ6-F1
#
_cell.length_a   1.000
_cell.length_b   1.000
_cell.length_c   1.000
_cell.angle_alpha   90.00
_cell.angle_beta   90.00
_cell.angle_gamma   90.00
#
_symmetry.space_group_name_H-M   'P 1'
#
loop_
_entity.id
_entity.type
_entity.pdbx_description
1 polymer ?
#
loop_
_entity_poly.entity_id
_entity_poly.type
_entity_poly.pdbx_seq_one_letter_code
_entity_poly.pdbx_strand_id
1 'polypeptide(L)'
;MIEEMNQPDKRVDQRDPEFQEDFDRALKQVEAVLRLYYPEEVDALKVGETLKVRNPDGKILTTGEEVRRGAKAKRARAKGVKAFRARAELVLRGVEAISREVGHLPPDSVDRLLRSSDPRLLVGLARASLEDTPIDRMERMTLRGAERFQKLIENAGGLVSSRWVSEFLGVSEEAVRKRAQRGSLIARRTASGDLSFPRFQFDEGNARLLPGLSKLLTETESWEPEELTRFLLVRHEPASSDDTPLTLIQRGEVDRVLELAQVYMQQRA
;
A
#
# COMPACT_ATOMS: atom_id res chain seq x y z
N MET A 1 -8.23 25.20 -52.11
CA MET A 1 -9.37 24.28 -52.00
C MET A 1 -8.90 23.09 -51.18
N ILE A 2 -9.18 23.16 -49.88
CA ILE A 2 -8.94 22.14 -48.87
C ILE A 2 -10.35 21.71 -48.48
N GLU A 3 -10.69 20.44 -48.66
CA GLU A 3 -11.89 19.70 -48.19
C GLU A 3 -11.97 18.47 -49.09
N GLU A 4 -11.59 17.26 -48.66
CA GLU A 4 -12.33 16.26 -47.89
C GLU A 4 -11.37 15.02 -47.90
N MET A 5 -11.27 14.10 -46.96
CA MET A 5 -12.10 13.64 -45.85
C MET A 5 -11.16 12.87 -44.92
N ASN A 6 -11.03 13.34 -43.68
CA ASN A 6 -10.46 12.58 -42.58
C ASN A 6 -11.50 11.55 -42.13
N GLN A 7 -11.45 10.33 -42.66
CA GLN A 7 -12.27 9.23 -42.12
C GLN A 7 -11.62 8.72 -40.83
N PRO A 8 -12.31 8.76 -39.68
CA PRO A 8 -11.80 8.14 -38.47
C PRO A 8 -11.79 6.62 -38.65
N ASP A 9 -10.64 6.02 -38.38
CA ASP A 9 -10.38 4.58 -38.37
C ASP A 9 -11.45 3.87 -37.51
N LYS A 10 -12.37 3.15 -38.18
CA LYS A 10 -13.46 2.38 -37.54
C LYS A 10 -12.94 1.06 -36.96
N ARG A 11 -11.85 1.08 -36.20
CA ARG A 11 -11.43 -0.04 -35.35
C ARG A 11 -11.95 0.17 -33.93
N VAL A 12 -13.28 0.17 -33.80
CA VAL A 12 -13.95 0.15 -32.50
C VAL A 12 -14.71 -1.16 -32.40
N ASP A 13 -14.23 -2.01 -31.49
CA ASP A 13 -15.02 -2.92 -30.65
C ASP A 13 -15.71 -4.10 -31.36
N GLN A 14 -14.93 -5.14 -31.67
CA GLN A 14 -15.41 -6.52 -31.65
C GLN A 14 -14.60 -7.27 -30.60
N ARG A 15 -14.99 -7.16 -29.33
CA ARG A 15 -14.47 -8.05 -28.28
C ARG A 15 -15.06 -9.43 -28.52
N ASP A 16 -14.19 -10.44 -28.45
CA ASP A 16 -14.56 -11.85 -28.53
C ASP A 16 -15.75 -12.15 -27.58
N PRO A 17 -16.84 -12.77 -28.04
CA PRO A 17 -17.97 -13.14 -27.20
C PRO A 17 -17.57 -13.93 -25.94
N GLU A 18 -16.55 -14.78 -26.04
CA GLU A 18 -16.04 -15.57 -24.92
C GLU A 18 -15.35 -14.67 -23.87
N PHE A 19 -14.59 -13.67 -24.34
CA PHE A 19 -14.00 -12.63 -23.48
C PHE A 19 -15.07 -11.78 -22.78
N GLN A 20 -16.17 -11.46 -23.46
CA GLN A 20 -17.24 -10.67 -22.89
C GLN A 20 -18.00 -11.43 -21.78
N GLU A 21 -18.26 -12.72 -21.98
CA GLU A 21 -18.87 -13.58 -20.95
C GLU A 21 -17.99 -13.74 -19.71
N ASP A 22 -16.67 -13.91 -19.90
CA ASP A 22 -15.71 -14.02 -18.80
C ASP A 22 -15.54 -12.68 -18.05
N PHE A 23 -15.57 -11.55 -18.77
CA PHE A 23 -15.54 -10.22 -18.18
C PHE A 23 -16.80 -9.94 -17.33
N ASP A 24 -17.99 -10.30 -17.82
CA ASP A 24 -19.25 -10.15 -17.08
C ASP A 24 -19.29 -11.05 -15.84
N ARG A 25 -18.70 -12.25 -15.92
CA ARG A 25 -18.53 -13.16 -14.77
C ARG A 25 -17.59 -12.56 -13.73
N ALA A 26 -16.47 -11.98 -14.15
CA ALA A 26 -15.53 -11.30 -13.26
C ALA A 26 -16.17 -10.08 -12.58
N LEU A 27 -16.96 -9.29 -13.30
CA LEU A 27 -17.73 -8.15 -12.74
C LEU A 27 -18.70 -8.59 -11.65
N LYS A 28 -19.43 -9.70 -11.84
CA LYS A 28 -20.31 -10.26 -10.81
C LYS A 28 -19.54 -10.73 -9.57
N GLN A 29 -18.34 -11.27 -9.75
CA GLN A 29 -17.47 -11.65 -8.63
C GLN A 29 -16.96 -10.42 -7.88
N VAL A 30 -16.59 -9.35 -8.59
CA VAL A 30 -16.21 -8.07 -7.99
C VAL A 30 -17.38 -7.46 -7.21
N GLU A 31 -18.60 -7.47 -7.75
CA GLU A 31 -19.80 -7.03 -7.04
C GLU A 31 -20.02 -7.84 -5.76
N ALA A 32 -19.89 -9.17 -5.82
CA ALA A 32 -20.00 -10.05 -4.66
C ALA A 32 -18.95 -9.76 -3.59
N VAL A 33 -17.70 -9.51 -3.99
CA VAL A 33 -16.59 -9.11 -3.11
C VAL A 33 -16.88 -7.75 -2.48
N LEU A 34 -17.27 -6.74 -3.26
CA LEU A 34 -17.63 -5.42 -2.74
C LEU A 34 -18.77 -5.50 -1.73
N ARG A 35 -19.74 -6.38 -1.96
CA ARG A 35 -20.87 -6.62 -1.05
C ARG A 35 -20.46 -7.32 0.24
N LEU A 36 -19.45 -8.20 0.18
CA LEU A 36 -18.88 -8.87 1.34
C LEU A 36 -18.15 -7.89 2.27
N TYR A 37 -17.40 -6.94 1.71
CA TYR A 37 -16.57 -6.01 2.48
C TYR A 37 -17.27 -4.67 2.79
N TYR A 38 -18.26 -4.26 2.00
CA TYR A 38 -18.97 -2.97 2.14
C TYR A 38 -20.50 -3.10 2.01
N PRO A 39 -21.18 -3.97 2.77
CA PRO A 39 -22.60 -4.27 2.59
C PRO A 39 -23.50 -3.02 2.74
N GLU A 40 -23.25 -2.19 3.76
CA GLU A 40 -24.06 -0.98 4.02
C GLU A 40 -23.93 0.09 2.92
N GLU A 41 -22.77 0.15 2.27
CA GLU A 41 -22.52 1.12 1.20
C GLU A 41 -23.15 0.66 -0.13
N VAL A 42 -23.18 -0.66 -0.38
CA VAL A 42 -23.86 -1.27 -1.53
C VAL A 42 -25.38 -1.12 -1.42
N ASP A 43 -25.96 -1.36 -0.24
CA ASP A 43 -27.40 -1.20 -0.04
C ASP A 43 -27.83 0.28 -0.09
N ALA A 44 -26.97 1.22 0.33
CA ALA A 44 -27.23 2.65 0.22
C ALA A 44 -27.34 3.17 -1.23
N LEU A 45 -26.74 2.48 -2.21
CA LEU A 45 -26.88 2.81 -3.64
C LEU A 45 -28.25 2.40 -4.20
N LYS A 46 -28.81 1.27 -3.73
CA LYS A 46 -30.13 0.80 -4.15
C LYS A 46 -31.26 1.71 -3.66
N VAL A 47 -31.07 2.39 -2.52
CA VAL A 47 -32.02 3.35 -1.95
C VAL A 47 -31.96 4.74 -2.63
N GLY A 48 -31.10 4.91 -3.64
CA GLY A 48 -30.98 6.15 -4.44
C GLY A 48 -32.18 6.45 -5.34
N GLU A 49 -33.09 5.50 -5.55
CA GLU A 49 -34.38 5.74 -6.23
C GLU A 49 -35.44 6.23 -5.22
N THR A 50 -35.46 7.54 -5.01
CA THR A 50 -36.54 8.40 -4.47
C THR A 50 -37.68 7.73 -3.65
N LEU A 51 -37.55 7.65 -2.32
CA LEU A 51 -38.71 7.50 -1.44
C LEU A 51 -39.31 8.89 -1.13
N LYS A 52 -40.37 9.26 -1.87
CA LYS A 52 -41.31 10.31 -1.42
C LYS A 52 -42.26 9.68 -0.40
N VAL A 53 -41.98 9.84 0.89
CA VAL A 53 -42.91 9.42 1.94
C VAL A 53 -44.03 10.44 2.06
N ARG A 54 -45.25 9.99 1.75
CA ARG A 54 -46.50 10.75 1.91
C ARG A 54 -47.13 10.29 3.23
N ASN A 55 -47.53 11.21 4.10
CA ASN A 55 -48.39 10.88 5.24
C ASN A 55 -49.75 10.34 4.70
N PRO A 56 -50.46 9.44 5.42
CA PRO A 56 -51.85 9.05 5.14
C PRO A 56 -52.81 10.18 4.70
N ASP A 57 -52.56 11.44 5.09
CA ASP A 57 -53.38 12.61 4.75
C ASP A 57 -52.91 13.36 3.48
N GLY A 58 -51.92 12.84 2.76
CA GLY A 58 -51.51 13.33 1.44
C GLY A 58 -50.56 14.54 1.41
N LYS A 59 -50.24 15.16 2.56
CA LYS A 59 -49.34 16.33 2.66
C LYS A 59 -47.85 15.95 2.74
N ILE A 60 -47.02 16.71 2.03
CA ILE A 60 -45.54 16.68 2.15
C ILE A 60 -45.18 17.64 3.28
N LEU A 61 -44.54 17.13 4.33
CA LEU A 61 -44.15 17.94 5.50
C LEU A 61 -42.75 18.54 5.28
N THR A 62 -42.62 19.86 5.48
CA THR A 62 -41.34 20.54 5.67
C THR A 62 -41.43 21.47 6.89
N THR A 63 -40.65 21.20 7.93
CA THR A 63 -40.47 22.12 9.07
C THR A 63 -38.98 22.24 9.45
N GLY A 64 -38.59 23.48 9.77
CA GLY A 64 -37.23 24.02 9.60
C GLY A 64 -36.12 23.61 10.57
N GLU A 65 -36.36 22.77 11.58
CA GLU A 65 -35.29 22.32 12.50
C GLU A 65 -34.72 20.92 12.17
N GLU A 66 -35.51 20.05 11.53
CA GLU A 66 -35.00 18.77 10.99
C GLU A 66 -34.10 18.98 9.77
N VAL A 67 -34.18 20.13 9.11
CA VAL A 67 -33.36 20.47 7.92
C VAL A 67 -31.88 20.62 8.28
N ARG A 68 -31.51 21.05 9.49
CA ARG A 68 -30.09 21.21 9.88
C ARG A 68 -29.42 19.90 10.30
N ARG A 69 -30.12 19.02 11.05
CA ARG A 69 -29.65 17.64 11.33
C ARG A 69 -29.69 16.78 10.07
N GLY A 70 -30.74 16.93 9.26
CA GLY A 70 -30.91 16.31 7.95
C GLY A 70 -29.86 16.77 6.94
N ALA A 71 -29.44 18.04 6.91
CA ALA A 71 -28.38 18.51 6.01
C ALA A 71 -27.00 18.00 6.38
N LYS A 72 -26.66 17.87 7.69
CA LYS A 72 -25.41 17.21 8.13
C LYS A 72 -25.42 15.71 7.83
N ALA A 73 -26.52 15.02 8.12
CA ALA A 73 -26.68 13.60 7.79
C ALA A 73 -26.67 13.37 6.26
N LYS A 74 -27.32 14.24 5.48
CA LYS A 74 -27.33 14.21 4.01
C LYS A 74 -25.97 14.55 3.41
N ARG A 75 -25.21 15.48 3.99
CA ARG A 75 -23.81 15.76 3.59
C ARG A 75 -22.87 14.62 3.94
N ALA A 76 -22.97 14.03 5.13
CA ALA A 76 -22.18 12.87 5.54
C ALA A 76 -22.49 11.65 4.65
N ARG A 77 -23.78 11.42 4.36
CA ARG A 77 -24.25 10.38 3.44
C ARG A 77 -23.81 10.64 2.00
N ALA A 78 -23.93 11.87 1.49
CA ALA A 78 -23.43 12.22 0.16
C ALA A 78 -21.90 12.11 0.04
N LYS A 79 -21.16 12.44 1.11
CA LYS A 79 -19.71 12.23 1.19
C LYS A 79 -19.35 10.74 1.21
N GLY A 80 -20.11 9.93 1.95
CA GLY A 80 -19.99 8.47 1.96
C GLY A 80 -20.28 7.84 0.60
N VAL A 81 -21.39 8.23 -0.06
CA VAL A 81 -21.72 7.76 -1.42
C VAL A 81 -20.66 8.20 -2.44
N LYS A 82 -20.13 9.43 -2.33
CA LYS A 82 -19.04 9.89 -3.19
C LYS A 82 -17.75 9.10 -2.98
N ALA A 83 -17.39 8.81 -1.72
CA ALA A 83 -16.22 8.00 -1.39
C ALA A 83 -16.39 6.54 -1.84
N PHE A 84 -17.57 5.95 -1.67
CA PHE A 84 -17.88 4.63 -2.19
C PHE A 84 -17.78 4.60 -3.72
N ARG A 85 -18.41 5.57 -4.42
CA ARG A 85 -18.32 5.63 -5.90
C ARG A 85 -16.88 5.73 -6.38
N ALA A 86 -16.06 6.57 -5.73
CA ALA A 86 -14.64 6.67 -6.06
C ALA A 86 -13.88 5.36 -5.79
N ARG A 87 -14.19 4.64 -4.69
CA ARG A 87 -13.61 3.32 -4.41
C ARG A 87 -14.04 2.26 -5.42
N ALA A 88 -15.33 2.20 -5.76
CA ALA A 88 -15.88 1.27 -6.74
C ALA A 88 -15.30 1.53 -8.14
N GLU A 89 -15.22 2.80 -8.56
CA GLU A 89 -14.59 3.20 -9.82
C GLU A 89 -13.11 2.82 -9.85
N LEU A 90 -12.37 3.02 -8.74
CA LEU A 90 -10.98 2.59 -8.63
C LEU A 90 -10.82 1.07 -8.75
N VAL A 91 -11.69 0.29 -8.10
CA VAL A 91 -11.68 -1.18 -8.19
C VAL A 91 -11.98 -1.63 -9.62
N LEU A 92 -13.00 -1.06 -10.26
CA LEU A 92 -13.35 -1.38 -11.65
C LEU A 92 -12.21 -1.05 -12.61
N ARG A 93 -11.62 0.14 -12.49
CA ARG A 93 -10.43 0.52 -13.27
C ARG A 93 -9.25 -0.41 -13.00
N GLY A 94 -9.07 -0.84 -11.76
CA GLY A 94 -8.05 -1.81 -11.37
C GLY A 94 -8.28 -3.17 -12.02
N VAL A 95 -9.51 -3.70 -11.99
CA VAL A 95 -9.89 -4.97 -12.61
C VAL A 95 -9.73 -4.92 -14.12
N GLU A 96 -10.13 -3.82 -14.77
CA GLU A 96 -9.94 -3.62 -16.22
C GLU A 96 -8.45 -3.59 -16.59
N ALA A 97 -7.63 -2.85 -15.83
CA ALA A 97 -6.19 -2.82 -16.03
C ALA A 97 -5.60 -4.22 -15.85
N ILE A 98 -5.88 -4.88 -14.73
CA ILE A 98 -5.41 -6.24 -14.42
C ILE A 98 -5.81 -7.22 -15.52
N SER A 99 -7.06 -7.22 -15.96
CA SER A 99 -7.58 -8.14 -16.98
C SER A 99 -6.89 -7.94 -18.33
N ARG A 100 -6.64 -6.68 -18.70
CA ARG A 100 -5.86 -6.35 -19.90
C ARG A 100 -4.46 -6.94 -19.82
N GLU A 101 -3.78 -6.75 -18.70
CA GLU A 101 -2.40 -7.24 -18.54
C GLU A 101 -2.33 -8.77 -18.50
N VAL A 102 -3.25 -9.41 -17.77
CA VAL A 102 -3.36 -10.89 -17.74
C VAL A 102 -3.57 -11.46 -19.13
N GLY A 103 -4.36 -10.79 -19.98
CA GLY A 103 -4.63 -11.23 -21.36
C GLY A 103 -3.40 -11.27 -22.27
N HIS A 104 -2.31 -10.57 -21.92
CA HIS A 104 -1.06 -10.58 -22.69
C HIS A 104 0.00 -11.52 -22.09
N LEU A 105 -0.28 -12.19 -20.96
CA LEU A 105 0.71 -13.03 -20.31
C LEU A 105 0.89 -14.38 -21.03
N PRO A 106 2.15 -14.86 -21.15
CA PRO A 106 2.42 -16.24 -21.55
C PRO A 106 1.79 -17.22 -20.54
N PRO A 107 1.28 -18.39 -20.98
CA PRO A 107 0.65 -19.38 -20.10
C PRO A 107 1.50 -19.77 -18.88
N ASP A 108 2.81 -19.96 -19.06
CA ASP A 108 3.75 -20.31 -17.98
C ASP A 108 3.85 -19.21 -16.90
N SER A 109 3.63 -17.95 -17.27
CA SER A 109 3.64 -16.81 -16.35
C SER A 109 2.37 -16.76 -15.52
N VAL A 110 1.21 -17.05 -16.12
CA VAL A 110 -0.09 -17.13 -15.42
C VAL A 110 -0.01 -18.20 -14.33
N ASP A 111 0.48 -19.39 -14.69
CA ASP A 111 0.65 -20.54 -13.81
C ASP A 111 1.57 -20.26 -12.61
N ARG A 112 2.59 -19.44 -12.81
CA ARG A 112 3.51 -19.00 -11.74
C ARG A 112 2.84 -17.99 -10.81
N LEU A 113 2.08 -17.04 -11.36
CA LEU A 113 1.40 -16.00 -10.58
C LEU A 113 0.26 -16.57 -9.75
N LEU A 114 -0.50 -17.55 -10.27
CA LEU A 114 -1.57 -18.24 -9.53
C LEU A 114 -1.08 -18.98 -8.27
N ARG A 115 0.20 -19.38 -8.24
CA ARG A 115 0.83 -20.04 -7.07
C ARG A 115 1.42 -19.04 -6.06
N SER A 116 1.32 -17.74 -6.33
CA SER A 116 1.87 -16.68 -5.49
C SER A 116 0.84 -16.18 -4.47
N SER A 117 1.30 -15.59 -3.36
CA SER A 117 0.40 -14.85 -2.46
C SER A 117 -0.13 -13.57 -3.12
N ASP A 118 -1.31 -13.08 -2.72
CA ASP A 118 -1.95 -11.90 -3.35
C ASP A 118 -1.01 -10.68 -3.53
N PRO A 119 -0.16 -10.30 -2.54
CA PRO A 119 0.78 -9.21 -2.74
C PRO A 119 1.84 -9.49 -3.80
N ARG A 120 2.31 -10.74 -3.88
CA ARG A 120 3.30 -11.18 -4.88
C ARG A 120 2.67 -11.29 -6.27
N LEU A 121 1.40 -11.68 -6.35
CA LEU A 121 0.63 -11.68 -7.58
C LEU A 121 0.52 -10.26 -8.15
N LEU A 122 0.15 -9.26 -7.33
CA LEU A 122 0.04 -7.87 -7.77
C LEU A 122 1.38 -7.29 -8.25
N VAL A 123 2.48 -7.56 -7.53
CA VAL A 123 3.84 -7.15 -7.95
C VAL A 123 4.24 -7.84 -9.24
N GLY A 124 3.99 -9.15 -9.35
CA GLY A 124 4.33 -9.93 -10.54
C GLY A 124 3.53 -9.48 -11.77
N LEU A 125 2.26 -9.14 -11.61
CA LEU A 125 1.41 -8.62 -12.66
C LEU A 125 1.83 -7.21 -13.09
N ALA A 126 2.07 -6.31 -12.12
CA ALA A 126 2.62 -4.98 -12.40
C ALA A 126 3.93 -5.11 -13.18
N ARG A 127 4.82 -6.02 -12.78
CA ARG A 127 6.07 -6.27 -13.49
C ARG A 127 5.85 -6.71 -14.93
N ALA A 128 4.99 -7.71 -15.15
CA ALA A 128 4.75 -8.24 -16.49
C ALA A 128 4.13 -7.19 -17.41
N SER A 129 3.23 -6.36 -16.88
CA SER A 129 2.70 -5.20 -17.58
C SER A 129 3.80 -4.26 -18.05
N LEU A 130 4.82 -4.03 -17.20
CA LEU A 130 5.90 -3.10 -17.52
C LEU A 130 6.99 -3.64 -18.44
N GLU A 131 6.98 -4.94 -18.70
CA GLU A 131 7.88 -5.56 -19.67
C GLU A 131 7.36 -5.39 -21.10
N ASP A 132 6.04 -5.24 -21.30
CA ASP A 132 5.39 -5.16 -22.62
C ASP A 132 4.93 -3.75 -23.05
N THR A 133 4.99 -2.76 -22.14
CA THR A 133 4.75 -1.35 -22.48
C THR A 133 6.03 -0.51 -22.40
N PRO A 134 6.22 0.50 -23.28
CA PRO A 134 7.29 1.49 -23.16
C PRO A 134 6.99 2.42 -21.98
N ILE A 135 7.13 1.90 -20.77
CA ILE A 135 6.90 2.63 -19.55
C ILE A 135 8.03 3.61 -19.27
N ASP A 136 7.61 4.73 -18.68
CA ASP A 136 8.47 5.70 -18.03
C ASP A 136 9.50 4.97 -17.16
N ARG A 137 10.77 5.13 -17.51
CA ARG A 137 11.93 4.57 -16.81
C ARG A 137 11.75 4.67 -15.29
N MET A 138 11.11 5.73 -14.80
CA MET A 138 10.85 5.98 -13.39
C MET A 138 10.01 4.90 -12.71
N GLU A 139 8.89 4.44 -13.30
CA GLU A 139 7.98 3.47 -12.66
C GLU A 139 8.65 2.09 -12.50
N ARG A 140 9.41 1.68 -13.52
CA ARG A 140 10.24 0.47 -13.46
C ARG A 140 11.33 0.56 -12.41
N MET A 141 11.97 1.73 -12.27
CA MET A 141 13.00 1.93 -11.25
C MET A 141 12.40 1.93 -9.84
N THR A 142 11.22 2.51 -9.65
CA THR A 142 10.50 2.50 -8.37
C THR A 142 10.18 1.07 -7.92
N LEU A 143 9.63 0.24 -8.81
CA LEU A 143 9.31 -1.15 -8.48
C LEU A 143 10.56 -1.98 -8.19
N ARG A 144 11.61 -1.83 -9.00
CA ARG A 144 12.91 -2.47 -8.71
C ARG A 144 13.48 -2.00 -7.38
N GLY A 145 13.32 -0.73 -7.04
CA GLY A 145 13.74 -0.16 -5.75
C GLY A 145 13.00 -0.78 -4.58
N ALA A 146 11.67 -0.91 -4.69
CA ALA A 146 10.83 -1.56 -3.68
C ALA A 146 11.20 -3.05 -3.49
N GLU A 147 11.38 -3.79 -4.58
CA GLU A 147 11.82 -5.20 -4.52
C GLU A 147 13.19 -5.36 -3.88
N ARG A 148 14.17 -4.52 -4.27
CA ARG A 148 15.51 -4.54 -3.68
C ARG A 148 15.45 -4.24 -2.18
N PHE A 149 14.65 -3.25 -1.79
CA PHE A 149 14.46 -2.92 -0.39
C PHE A 149 13.82 -4.06 0.41
N GLN A 150 12.82 -4.72 -0.15
CA GLN A 150 12.21 -5.89 0.47
C GLN A 150 13.24 -7.03 0.66
N LYS A 151 14.06 -7.30 -0.35
CA LYS A 151 15.14 -8.29 -0.26
C LYS A 151 16.20 -7.92 0.79
N LEU A 152 16.54 -6.64 0.91
CA LEU A 152 17.47 -6.17 1.96
C LEU A 152 16.93 -6.49 3.35
N ILE A 153 15.63 -6.21 3.60
CA ILE A 153 14.98 -6.54 4.87
C ILE A 153 14.96 -8.05 5.11
N GLU A 154 14.59 -8.85 4.10
CA GLU A 154 14.54 -10.30 4.20
C GLU A 154 15.91 -10.90 4.53
N ASN A 155 16.97 -10.44 3.86
CA ASN A 155 18.35 -10.86 4.13
C ASN A 155 18.83 -10.44 5.53
N ALA A 156 18.25 -9.38 6.10
CA ALA A 156 18.53 -8.91 7.45
C ALA A 156 17.61 -9.56 8.52
N GLY A 157 16.99 -10.70 8.21
CA GLY A 157 16.16 -11.47 9.15
C GLY A 157 14.67 -11.14 9.11
N GLY A 158 14.24 -10.26 8.19
CA GLY A 158 12.83 -9.98 7.94
C GLY A 158 12.18 -9.01 8.93
N LEU A 159 10.85 -9.07 9.00
CA LEU A 159 10.03 -8.28 9.91
C LEU A 159 9.38 -9.19 10.96
N VAL A 160 9.20 -8.66 12.17
CA VAL A 160 8.52 -9.33 13.30
C VAL A 160 7.31 -8.50 13.77
N SER A 161 6.35 -9.16 14.41
CA SER A 161 5.09 -8.55 14.87
C SER A 161 5.23 -7.86 16.23
N SER A 162 4.25 -7.03 16.59
CA SER A 162 4.18 -6.43 17.94
C SER A 162 4.19 -7.49 19.05
N ARG A 163 3.49 -8.61 18.84
CA ARG A 163 3.45 -9.76 19.74
C ARG A 163 4.84 -10.37 19.94
N TRP A 164 5.56 -10.63 18.85
CA TRP A 164 6.93 -11.15 18.93
C TRP A 164 7.83 -10.21 19.74
N VAL A 165 7.76 -8.90 19.49
CA VAL A 165 8.56 -7.91 20.22
C VAL A 165 8.19 -7.85 21.70
N SER A 166 6.90 -7.96 22.00
CA SER A 166 6.37 -8.01 23.37
C SER A 166 6.92 -9.21 24.14
N GLU A 167 6.84 -10.41 23.54
CA GLU A 167 7.39 -11.64 24.09
C GLU A 167 8.91 -11.56 24.24
N PHE A 168 9.61 -11.06 23.21
CA PHE A 168 11.07 -10.96 23.19
C PHE A 168 11.63 -9.99 24.25
N LEU A 169 11.01 -8.82 24.41
CA LEU A 169 11.47 -7.79 25.36
C LEU A 169 10.86 -7.94 26.77
N GLY A 170 9.93 -8.88 26.98
CA GLY A 170 9.24 -9.05 28.26
C GLY A 170 8.37 -7.84 28.66
N VAL A 171 7.78 -7.14 27.69
CA VAL A 171 6.91 -5.97 27.91
C VAL A 171 5.54 -6.18 27.25
N SER A 172 4.50 -5.44 27.63
CA SER A 172 3.19 -5.56 26.97
C SER A 172 3.21 -5.04 25.52
N GLU A 173 2.32 -5.56 24.66
CA GLU A 173 2.14 -5.04 23.30
C GLU A 173 1.78 -3.54 23.27
N GLU A 174 1.07 -3.05 24.29
CA GLU A 174 0.79 -1.61 24.44
C GLU A 174 2.08 -0.82 24.69
N ALA A 175 3.01 -1.35 25.50
CA ALA A 175 4.32 -0.73 25.72
C ALA A 175 5.15 -0.73 24.44
N VAL A 176 5.11 -1.80 23.63
CA VAL A 176 5.74 -1.84 22.30
C VAL A 176 5.16 -0.74 21.40
N ARG A 177 3.82 -0.62 21.34
CA ARG A 177 3.16 0.43 20.55
C ARG A 177 3.54 1.84 21.01
N LYS A 178 3.60 2.09 22.32
CA LYS A 178 4.05 3.36 22.89
C LYS A 178 5.51 3.66 22.54
N ARG A 179 6.39 2.64 22.54
CA ARG A 179 7.79 2.79 22.11
C ARG A 179 7.90 3.14 20.63
N ALA A 180 7.14 2.47 19.76
CA ALA A 180 7.08 2.79 18.34
C ALA A 180 6.58 4.22 18.09
N GLN A 181 5.53 4.64 18.79
CA GLN A 181 4.98 6.01 18.69
C GLN A 181 5.97 7.10 19.10
N ARG A 182 6.88 6.79 20.04
CA ARG A 182 7.92 7.71 20.51
C ARG A 182 9.21 7.65 19.67
N GLY A 183 9.21 6.93 18.55
CA GLY A 183 10.41 6.76 17.72
C GLY A 183 11.52 5.92 18.36
N SER A 184 11.26 5.23 19.47
CA SER A 184 12.25 4.40 20.18
C SER A 184 12.40 2.98 19.62
N LEU A 185 11.67 2.66 18.56
CA LEU A 185 11.76 1.44 17.77
C LEU A 185 11.59 1.80 16.30
N ILE A 186 12.30 1.09 15.42
CA ILE A 186 12.03 1.18 13.98
C ILE A 186 10.76 0.37 13.72
N ALA A 187 9.68 1.05 13.37
CA ALA A 187 8.39 0.43 13.11
C ALA A 187 7.83 0.86 11.76
N ARG A 188 7.29 -0.10 11.01
CA ARG A 188 6.55 0.13 9.76
C ARG A 188 5.11 -0.30 9.95
N ARG A 189 4.18 0.47 9.38
CA ARG A 189 2.78 0.05 9.27
C ARG A 189 2.62 -0.86 8.06
N THR A 190 1.99 -2.01 8.26
CA THR A 190 1.54 -2.88 7.17
C THR A 190 0.34 -2.26 6.47
N ALA A 191 -0.05 -2.81 5.31
CA ALA A 191 -1.28 -2.42 4.62
C ALA A 191 -2.54 -2.64 5.47
N SER A 192 -2.54 -3.62 6.38
CA SER A 192 -3.62 -3.84 7.36
C SER A 192 -3.67 -2.80 8.49
N GLY A 193 -2.63 -1.94 8.60
CA GLY A 193 -2.49 -0.95 9.66
C GLY A 193 -1.74 -1.42 10.90
N ASP A 194 -1.39 -2.72 10.94
CA ASP A 194 -0.61 -3.33 12.02
C ASP A 194 0.83 -2.82 12.02
N LEU A 195 1.47 -2.88 13.19
CA LEU A 195 2.90 -2.56 13.32
C LEU A 195 3.76 -3.79 13.08
N SER A 196 4.80 -3.59 12.28
CA SER A 196 5.86 -4.54 11.98
C SER A 196 7.22 -3.90 12.27
N PHE A 197 8.18 -4.70 12.69
CA PHE A 197 9.47 -4.23 13.20
C PHE A 197 10.59 -4.97 12.46
N PRO A 198 11.58 -4.29 11.87
CA PRO A 198 12.75 -4.98 11.32
C PRO A 198 13.50 -5.77 12.39
N ARG A 199 13.73 -7.06 12.13
CA ARG A 199 14.28 -8.00 13.14
C ARG A 199 15.71 -7.66 13.55
N PHE A 200 16.51 -7.12 12.63
CA PHE A 200 17.91 -6.74 12.88
C PHE A 200 18.10 -5.73 14.02
N GLN A 201 17.05 -5.01 14.44
CA GLN A 201 17.13 -4.01 15.50
C GLN A 201 17.22 -4.65 16.91
N PHE A 202 17.05 -5.97 16.99
CA PHE A 202 17.10 -6.76 18.22
C PHE A 202 18.39 -7.57 18.27
N ASP A 203 19.07 -7.49 19.40
CA ASP A 203 20.22 -8.33 19.77
C ASP A 203 19.67 -9.58 20.45
N GLU A 204 19.40 -10.61 19.64
CA GLU A 204 18.83 -11.89 20.10
C GLU A 204 19.75 -12.64 21.08
N GLY A 205 21.06 -12.48 20.95
CA GLY A 205 22.03 -13.11 21.86
C GLY A 205 21.93 -12.58 23.29
N ASN A 206 21.50 -11.32 23.45
CA ASN A 206 21.40 -10.66 24.76
C ASN A 206 19.96 -10.26 25.12
N ALA A 207 18.95 -10.74 24.37
CA ALA A 207 17.53 -10.47 24.58
C ALA A 207 17.18 -8.97 24.78
N ARG A 208 17.77 -8.09 23.96
CA ARG A 208 17.63 -6.64 24.09
C ARG A 208 17.60 -5.92 22.74
N LEU A 209 17.38 -4.61 22.76
CA LEU A 209 17.62 -3.78 21.57
C LEU A 209 19.10 -3.68 21.28
N LEU A 210 19.43 -3.54 19.99
CA LEU A 210 20.79 -3.41 19.54
C LEU A 210 21.48 -2.22 20.27
N PRO A 211 22.65 -2.43 20.91
CA PRO A 211 23.36 -1.35 21.60
C PRO A 211 23.64 -0.17 20.67
N GLY A 212 23.45 1.05 21.17
CA GLY A 212 23.65 2.27 20.37
C GLY A 212 22.47 2.67 19.48
N LEU A 213 21.52 1.76 19.20
CA LEU A 213 20.37 2.06 18.34
C LEU A 213 19.53 3.22 18.87
N SER A 214 19.33 3.29 20.20
CA SER A 214 18.57 4.39 20.80
C SER A 214 19.21 5.76 20.54
N LYS A 215 20.55 5.86 20.52
CA LYS A 215 21.24 7.12 20.19
C LYS A 215 21.03 7.48 18.73
N LEU A 216 21.17 6.50 17.83
CA LEU A 216 20.92 6.69 16.40
C LEU A 216 19.48 7.16 16.14
N LEU A 217 18.49 6.53 16.77
CA LEU A 217 17.08 6.90 16.63
C LEU A 217 16.79 8.34 17.08
N THR A 218 17.49 8.83 18.11
CA THR A 218 17.39 10.23 18.53
C THR A 218 18.03 11.17 17.50
N GLU A 219 19.21 10.85 16.98
CA GLU A 219 19.89 11.65 15.95
C GLU A 219 19.07 11.70 14.65
N THR A 220 18.42 10.59 14.29
CA THR A 220 17.62 10.45 13.08
C THR A 220 16.12 10.58 13.33
N GLU A 221 15.69 11.35 14.34
CA GLU A 221 14.26 11.46 14.70
C GLU A 221 13.40 11.97 13.53
N SER A 222 13.97 12.81 12.65
CA SER A 222 13.31 13.36 11.47
C SER A 222 13.23 12.41 10.27
N TRP A 223 13.85 11.23 10.36
CA TRP A 223 13.92 10.29 9.25
C TRP A 223 12.72 9.35 9.22
N GLU A 224 12.25 9.05 8.02
CA GLU A 224 11.21 8.03 7.87
C GLU A 224 11.78 6.64 8.20
N PRO A 225 10.99 5.72 8.80
CA PRO A 225 11.48 4.39 9.17
C PRO A 225 12.11 3.61 8.02
N GLU A 226 11.61 3.82 6.81
CA GLU A 226 12.13 3.20 5.59
C GLU A 226 13.51 3.74 5.20
N GLU A 227 13.71 5.05 5.36
CA GLU A 227 14.98 5.73 5.11
C GLU A 227 16.05 5.25 6.09
N LEU A 228 15.74 5.25 7.38
CA LEU A 228 16.66 4.72 8.41
C LEU A 228 16.98 3.24 8.17
N THR A 229 16.00 2.45 7.77
CA THR A 229 16.23 1.04 7.42
C THR A 229 17.17 0.91 6.23
N ARG A 230 17.03 1.72 5.18
CA ARG A 230 17.96 1.74 4.04
C ARG A 230 19.36 2.13 4.48
N PHE A 231 19.47 3.21 5.25
CA PHE A 231 20.75 3.68 5.77
C PHE A 231 21.49 2.56 6.51
N LEU A 232 20.81 1.85 7.41
CA LEU A 232 21.42 0.75 8.17
C LEU A 232 21.86 -0.45 7.31
N LEU A 233 21.13 -0.76 6.26
CA LEU A 233 21.34 -1.99 5.46
C LEU A 233 22.23 -1.80 4.22
N VAL A 234 22.53 -0.56 3.83
CA VAL A 234 23.30 -0.24 2.62
C VAL A 234 24.71 0.20 2.99
N ARG A 235 25.71 -0.16 2.17
CA ARG A 235 27.10 0.32 2.29
C ARG A 235 27.17 1.80 1.87
N HIS A 236 27.78 2.65 2.70
CA HIS A 236 27.99 4.07 2.39
C HIS A 236 29.41 4.39 1.93
N GLU A 237 30.39 3.55 2.29
CA GLU A 237 31.78 3.70 1.85
C GLU A 237 32.31 2.45 1.13
N PRO A 238 31.67 1.98 0.03
CA PRO A 238 32.01 0.70 -0.61
C PRO A 238 33.42 0.63 -1.19
N ALA A 239 34.10 1.78 -1.34
CA ALA A 239 35.48 1.86 -1.80
C ALA A 239 36.51 1.60 -0.69
N SER A 240 36.13 1.79 0.59
CA SER A 240 37.03 1.67 1.74
C SER A 240 36.60 0.59 2.74
N SER A 241 35.34 0.16 2.73
CA SER A 241 34.83 -0.91 3.59
C SER A 241 33.64 -1.66 2.98
N ASP A 242 33.55 -2.95 3.31
CA ASP A 242 32.36 -3.77 3.05
C ASP A 242 31.29 -3.65 4.14
N ASP A 243 31.57 -2.90 5.20
CA ASP A 243 30.65 -2.74 6.33
C ASP A 243 29.44 -1.86 5.98
N THR A 244 28.29 -2.26 6.53
CA THR A 244 27.10 -1.42 6.57
C THR A 244 27.01 -0.73 7.93
N PRO A 245 26.24 0.35 8.09
CA PRO A 245 26.06 0.94 9.41
C PRO A 245 25.47 -0.07 10.41
N LEU A 246 24.66 -1.04 9.96
CA LEU A 246 24.22 -2.16 10.78
C LEU A 246 25.39 -3.00 11.33
N THR A 247 26.38 -3.36 10.49
CA THR A 247 27.51 -4.18 10.96
C THR A 247 28.41 -3.39 11.91
N LEU A 248 28.58 -2.09 11.68
CA LEU A 248 29.32 -1.20 12.58
C LEU A 248 28.65 -1.09 13.96
N ILE A 249 27.33 -0.86 13.99
CA ILE A 249 26.60 -0.75 15.27
C ILE A 249 26.58 -2.09 16.03
N GLN A 250 26.55 -3.22 15.32
CA GLN A 250 26.68 -4.56 15.90
C GLN A 250 28.05 -4.81 16.54
N ARG A 251 29.12 -4.19 16.02
CA ARG A 251 30.47 -4.22 16.61
C ARG A 251 30.67 -3.20 17.72
N GLY A 252 29.66 -2.37 18.00
CA GLY A 252 29.73 -1.31 19.00
C GLY A 252 30.40 -0.01 18.51
N GLU A 253 30.64 0.13 17.20
CA GLU A 253 31.21 1.33 16.57
C GLU A 253 30.13 2.41 16.37
N VAL A 254 29.41 2.75 17.45
CA VAL A 254 28.23 3.64 17.41
C VAL A 254 28.60 5.04 16.92
N ASP A 255 29.73 5.59 17.38
CA ASP A 255 30.13 6.95 17.03
C ASP A 255 30.39 7.09 15.52
N ARG A 256 31.03 6.09 14.91
CA ARG A 256 31.23 6.04 13.45
C ARG A 256 29.91 5.98 12.68
N VAL A 257 28.92 5.26 13.20
CA VAL A 257 27.57 5.21 12.59
C VAL A 257 26.87 6.56 12.67
N LEU A 258 27.03 7.30 13.78
CA LEU A 258 26.48 8.64 13.94
C LEU A 258 27.15 9.64 12.99
N GLU A 259 28.48 9.57 12.82
CA GLU A 259 29.21 10.37 11.83
C GLU A 259 28.70 10.11 10.41
N LEU A 260 28.52 8.83 10.03
CA LEU A 260 27.94 8.46 8.74
C LEU A 260 26.52 8.98 8.57
N ALA A 261 25.70 8.95 9.62
CA ALA A 261 24.33 9.47 9.59
C ALA A 261 24.33 11.00 9.34
N GLN A 262 25.24 11.73 9.98
CA GLN A 262 25.38 13.18 9.77
C GLN A 262 25.82 13.52 8.34
N VAL A 263 26.80 12.81 7.79
CA VAL A 263 27.21 12.98 6.39
C VAL A 263 26.04 12.68 5.44
N TYR A 264 25.30 11.60 5.70
CA TYR A 264 24.12 11.23 4.92
C TYR A 264 23.02 12.31 4.98
N MET A 265 22.79 12.95 6.14
CA MET A 265 21.88 14.10 6.24
C MET A 265 22.33 15.30 5.41
N GLN A 266 23.63 15.61 5.41
CA GLN A 266 24.16 16.75 4.66
C GLN A 266 24.04 16.57 3.15
N GLN A 267 24.15 15.33 2.66
CA GLN A 267 23.97 15.01 1.24
C GLN A 267 22.49 14.99 0.79
N ARG A 268 21.56 15.02 1.74
CA ARG A 268 20.11 15.05 1.50
C ARG A 268 19.56 16.48 1.28
N ALA A 269 20.25 17.50 1.82
CA ALA A 269 19.86 18.91 1.76
C ALA A 269 20.20 19.56 0.41
#